data_AF-A0A1U8JY27-F1
#
_entry.id   AF-A0A1U8JY27-F1
#
_cell.length_a   1.000
_cell.length_b   1.000
_cell.length_c   1.000
_cell.angle_alpha   90.00
_cell.angle_beta   90.00
_cell.angle_gamma   90.00
#
_symmetry.space_group_name_H-M   'P 1'
#
loop_
_entity.id
_entity.type
_entity.pdbx_description
1 polymer ?
#
loop_
_entity_poly.entity_id
_entity_poly.type
_entity_poly.pdbx_seq_one_letter_code
_entity_poly.pdbx_strand_id
1 'polypeptide(L)'
;MSTVPERRVSRQDIQLVQNLIERCLQLYMTQKQVVQTQLAQAKIEPGFTELVWQKLEEENREFFQAYYLRLMVKQQIMEFNKLLEQQVQLMHQIYPSGVSSISNLNGPHLSQSLDISAPELILLCAREHRKSSEAGELAAPHGI
;
A
#
# COMPACT_ATOMS: atom_id res chain seq x y z
N MET A 1 -26.31 -20.02 -40.57
CA MET A 1 -25.26 -19.72 -39.58
C MET A 1 -25.01 -18.23 -39.64
N SER A 2 -25.27 -17.49 -38.57
CA SER A 2 -25.09 -16.04 -38.56
C SER A 2 -23.60 -15.72 -38.52
N THR A 3 -23.09 -15.20 -39.63
CA THR A 3 -21.76 -14.60 -39.72
C THR A 3 -21.72 -13.40 -38.79
N VAL A 4 -21.08 -13.54 -37.64
CA VAL A 4 -20.71 -12.37 -36.82
C VAL A 4 -19.78 -11.53 -37.69
N PRO A 5 -20.08 -10.25 -37.95
CA PRO A 5 -19.20 -9.42 -38.76
C PRO A 5 -17.89 -9.26 -38.00
N GLU A 6 -16.81 -9.85 -38.53
CA GLU A 6 -15.45 -9.64 -38.06
C GLU A 6 -15.12 -8.15 -38.21
N ARG A 7 -15.20 -7.42 -37.11
CA ARG A 7 -14.84 -6.02 -37.04
C ARG A 7 -13.34 -5.94 -37.27
N ARG A 8 -12.92 -5.34 -38.38
CA ARG A 8 -11.50 -5.14 -38.69
C ARG A 8 -10.93 -4.11 -37.73
N VAL A 9 -9.97 -4.52 -36.92
CA VAL A 9 -9.22 -3.66 -36.00
C VAL A 9 -8.24 -2.81 -36.80
N SER A 10 -8.27 -1.48 -36.61
CA SER A 10 -7.34 -0.55 -37.25
C SER A 10 -6.10 -0.28 -36.39
N ARG A 11 -5.03 0.26 -36.99
CA ARG A 11 -3.85 0.73 -36.24
C ARG A 11 -4.19 1.85 -35.25
N GLN A 12 -5.19 2.66 -35.57
CA GLN A 12 -5.66 3.76 -34.70
C GLN A 12 -6.32 3.20 -33.44
N ASP A 13 -7.09 2.11 -33.57
CA ASP A 13 -7.72 1.44 -32.42
C ASP A 13 -6.65 0.86 -31.48
N ILE A 14 -5.60 0.24 -32.04
CA ILE A 14 -4.48 -0.30 -31.24
C ILE A 14 -3.78 0.83 -30.49
N GLN A 15 -3.44 1.93 -31.16
CA GLN A 15 -2.77 3.07 -30.52
C GLN A 15 -3.63 3.71 -29.42
N LEU A 16 -4.94 3.80 -29.64
CA LEU A 16 -5.88 4.29 -28.63
C LEU A 16 -5.85 3.40 -27.38
N VAL A 17 -5.98 2.08 -27.55
CA VAL A 17 -5.94 1.13 -26.43
C VAL A 17 -4.62 1.20 -25.69
N GLN A 18 -3.49 1.25 -26.41
CA GLN A 18 -2.17 1.40 -25.82
C GLN A 18 -2.07 2.67 -24.96
N ASN A 19 -2.48 3.83 -25.48
CA ASN A 19 -2.44 5.08 -24.73
C ASN A 19 -3.32 5.02 -23.46
N LEU A 20 -4.47 4.35 -23.54
CA LEU A 20 -5.33 4.13 -22.38
C LEU A 20 -4.67 3.20 -21.34
N ILE A 21 -4.02 2.13 -21.79
CA ILE A 21 -3.25 1.22 -20.93
C ILE A 21 -2.14 2.01 -20.22
N GLU A 22 -1.34 2.78 -20.96
CA GLU A 22 -0.25 3.59 -20.41
C GLU A 22 -0.74 4.57 -19.34
N ARG A 23 -1.89 5.22 -19.57
CA ARG A 23 -2.52 6.07 -18.56
C ARG A 23 -2.98 5.29 -17.33
N CYS A 24 -3.54 4.09 -17.52
CA CYS A 24 -3.94 3.23 -16.39
C CYS A 24 -2.74 2.72 -15.58
N LEU A 25 -1.60 2.46 -16.25
CA LEU A 25 -0.36 2.07 -15.59
C LEU A 25 0.17 3.19 -14.67
N GLN A 26 0.07 4.45 -15.10
CA GLN A 26 0.42 5.61 -14.26
C GLN A 26 -0.45 5.72 -13.00
N LEU A 27 -1.67 5.16 -13.02
CA LEU A 27 -2.59 5.11 -11.88
C LEU A 27 -2.38 3.87 -10.99
N TYR A 28 -1.34 3.07 -11.27
CA TYR A 28 -1.03 1.84 -10.54
C TYR A 28 -2.21 0.86 -10.51
N MET A 29 -2.86 0.67 -11.66
CA MET A 29 -3.97 -0.26 -11.83
C MET A 29 -3.47 -1.65 -12.22
N THR A 30 -4.08 -2.70 -11.66
CA THR A 30 -3.82 -4.07 -12.10
C THR A 30 -4.40 -4.30 -13.50
N GLN A 31 -3.89 -5.29 -14.25
CA GLN A 31 -4.43 -5.65 -15.57
C GLN A 31 -5.95 -5.86 -15.51
N LYS A 32 -6.45 -6.57 -14.50
CA LYS A 32 -7.88 -6.77 -14.27
C LYS A 32 -8.65 -5.45 -14.13
N GLN A 33 -8.12 -4.51 -13.34
CA GLN A 33 -8.74 -3.19 -13.18
C GLN A 33 -8.74 -2.41 -14.50
N VAL A 34 -7.66 -2.49 -15.29
CA VAL A 34 -7.58 -1.84 -16.61
C VAL A 34 -8.64 -2.40 -17.56
N VAL A 35 -8.72 -3.73 -17.69
CA VAL A 35 -9.72 -4.41 -18.53
C VAL A 35 -11.14 -4.02 -18.13
N GLN A 36 -11.45 -4.06 -16.83
CA GLN A 36 -12.77 -3.65 -16.33
C GLN A 36 -13.07 -2.17 -16.59
N THR A 37 -12.08 -1.30 -16.42
CA THR A 37 -12.23 0.15 -16.60
C THR A 37 -12.43 0.51 -18.07
N GLN A 38 -11.66 -0.08 -18.98
CA GLN A 38 -11.81 0.16 -20.41
C GLN A 38 -13.12 -0.39 -20.95
N LEU A 39 -13.57 -1.55 -20.47
CA LEU A 39 -14.89 -2.06 -20.78
C LEU A 39 -15.99 -1.09 -20.32
N ALA A 40 -15.93 -0.63 -19.07
CA ALA A 40 -16.96 0.23 -18.50
C ALA A 40 -16.99 1.64 -19.14
N GLN A 41 -15.83 2.24 -19.38
CA GLN A 41 -15.72 3.65 -19.78
C GLN A 41 -15.63 3.84 -21.30
N ALA A 42 -14.94 2.95 -22.00
CA ALA A 42 -14.68 3.07 -23.44
C ALA A 42 -15.38 1.98 -24.26
N LYS A 43 -16.09 1.02 -23.62
CA LYS A 43 -16.78 -0.10 -24.27
C LYS A 43 -15.85 -0.94 -25.16
N ILE A 44 -14.59 -1.03 -24.75
CA ILE A 44 -13.57 -1.82 -25.43
C ILE A 44 -13.73 -3.28 -24.98
N GLU A 45 -13.71 -4.20 -25.94
CA GLU A 45 -13.78 -5.64 -25.66
C GLU A 45 -12.60 -6.09 -24.77
N PRO A 46 -12.85 -6.88 -23.71
CA PRO A 46 -11.80 -7.37 -22.82
C PRO A 46 -10.67 -8.09 -23.56
N GLY A 47 -11.03 -8.99 -24.49
CA GLY A 47 -10.04 -9.75 -25.25
C GLY A 47 -9.14 -8.88 -26.11
N PHE A 48 -9.63 -7.75 -26.64
CA PHE A 48 -8.79 -6.82 -27.38
C PHE A 48 -7.81 -6.09 -26.45
N THR A 49 -8.27 -5.67 -25.28
CA THR A 49 -7.42 -5.02 -24.26
C THR A 49 -6.34 -5.96 -23.76
N GLU A 50 -6.68 -7.23 -23.50
CA GLU A 50 -5.76 -8.28 -23.05
C GLU A 50 -4.68 -8.56 -24.09
N LEU A 51 -5.04 -8.65 -25.36
CA LEU A 51 -4.08 -8.85 -26.45
C LEU A 51 -3.09 -7.70 -26.58
N VAL A 52 -3.57 -6.44 -26.54
CA VAL A 52 -2.68 -5.27 -26.60
C VAL A 52 -1.79 -5.20 -25.36
N TRP A 53 -2.33 -5.50 -24.17
CA TRP A 53 -1.54 -5.58 -22.94
C TRP A 53 -0.44 -6.64 -23.04
N GLN A 54 -0.78 -7.86 -23.46
CA GLN A 54 0.18 -8.95 -23.62
C GLN A 54 1.31 -8.54 -24.56
N LYS A 55 0.97 -7.89 -25.67
CA LYS A 55 1.97 -7.42 -26.63
C LYS A 55 2.91 -6.37 -26.04
N LEU A 56 2.37 -5.41 -25.28
CA LEU A 56 3.17 -4.41 -24.56
C LEU A 56 4.10 -5.05 -23.53
N GLU A 57 3.62 -6.05 -22.80
CA GLU A 57 4.42 -6.77 -21.80
C GLU A 57 5.55 -7.58 -22.45
N GLU A 58 5.27 -8.25 -23.56
CA GLU A 58 6.27 -9.01 -24.33
C GLU A 58 7.39 -8.11 -24.86
N GLU A 59 7.04 -6.89 -25.31
CA GLU A 59 7.97 -5.92 -25.89
C GLU A 59 8.73 -5.09 -24.83
N ASN A 60 8.16 -4.92 -23.64
CA ASN A 60 8.70 -4.04 -22.59
C ASN A 60 8.86 -4.79 -21.25
N ARG A 61 9.45 -5.98 -21.29
CA ARG A 61 9.49 -6.92 -20.15
C ARG A 61 10.07 -6.31 -18.87
N GLU A 62 11.19 -5.61 -18.96
CA GLU A 62 11.85 -5.03 -17.79
C GLU A 62 10.98 -3.96 -17.11
N PHE A 63 10.27 -3.15 -17.91
CA PHE A 63 9.32 -2.17 -17.38
C PHE A 63 8.18 -2.87 -16.64
N PHE A 64 7.58 -3.91 -17.23
CA PHE A 64 6.46 -4.61 -16.60
C PHE A 64 6.88 -5.39 -15.35
N GLN A 65 8.09 -5.96 -15.31
CA GLN A 65 8.65 -6.55 -14.08
C GLN A 65 8.75 -5.51 -12.96
N ALA A 66 9.33 -4.35 -13.23
CA ALA A 66 9.40 -3.26 -12.26
C ALA A 66 8.00 -2.74 -11.87
N TYR A 67 7.06 -2.70 -12.82
CA TYR A 67 5.69 -2.29 -12.59
C TYR A 67 4.95 -3.26 -11.64
N TYR A 68 5.05 -4.57 -11.87
CA TYR A 68 4.42 -5.56 -10.99
C TYR A 68 5.01 -5.54 -9.59
N LEU A 69 6.33 -5.38 -9.46
CA LEU A 69 6.94 -5.17 -8.15
C LEU A 69 6.39 -3.92 -7.46
N ARG A 70 6.24 -2.82 -8.19
CA ARG A 70 5.64 -1.59 -7.66
C ARG A 70 4.18 -1.79 -7.22
N LEU A 71 3.39 -2.56 -7.96
CA LEU A 71 2.03 -2.92 -7.54
C LEU A 71 2.01 -3.75 -6.26
N MET A 72 2.92 -4.69 -6.10
CA MET A 72 3.05 -5.47 -4.87
C MET A 72 3.37 -4.58 -3.66
N VAL A 73 4.33 -3.65 -3.81
CA VAL A 73 4.68 -2.70 -2.76
C VAL A 73 3.49 -1.80 -2.40
N LYS A 74 2.76 -1.28 -3.41
CA LYS A 74 1.52 -0.51 -3.18
C LYS A 74 0.51 -1.33 -2.37
N GLN A 75 0.31 -2.61 -2.69
CA GLN A 75 -0.62 -3.47 -1.95
C GLN A 75 -0.19 -3.65 -0.49
N GLN A 76 1.11 -3.88 -0.26
CA GLN A 76 1.65 -4.01 1.09
C GLN A 76 1.46 -2.73 1.92
N ILE A 77 1.71 -1.55 1.33
CA ILE A 77 1.47 -0.26 2.00
C ILE A 77 0.00 -0.09 2.34
N MET A 78 -0.92 -0.46 1.43
CA MET A 78 -2.35 -0.36 1.70
C MET A 78 -2.80 -1.28 2.84
N GLU A 79 -2.34 -2.53 2.88
CA GLU A 79 -2.65 -3.44 4.00
C GLU A 79 -2.04 -2.94 5.32
N PHE A 80 -0.81 -2.43 5.29
CA PHE A 80 -0.20 -1.84 6.47
C PHE A 80 -1.00 -0.64 6.99
N ASN A 81 -1.41 0.28 6.12
CA ASN A 81 -2.23 1.43 6.50
C ASN A 81 -3.58 1.00 7.10
N LYS A 82 -4.22 -0.04 6.54
CA LYS A 82 -5.45 -0.62 7.10
C LYS A 82 -5.23 -1.18 8.50
N LEU A 83 -4.11 -1.87 8.74
CA LEU A 83 -3.77 -2.38 10.07
C LEU A 83 -3.53 -1.23 11.06
N LEU A 84 -2.84 -0.17 10.64
CA LEU A 84 -2.66 1.03 11.45
C LEU A 84 -4.00 1.69 11.81
N GLU A 85 -4.92 1.81 10.86
CA GLU A 85 -6.27 2.33 11.11
C GLU A 85 -7.03 1.47 12.12
N GLN A 86 -6.94 0.14 12.01
CA GLN A 86 -7.54 -0.79 12.99
C GLN A 86 -6.93 -0.64 14.38
N GLN A 87 -5.61 -0.50 14.48
CA GLN A 87 -4.93 -0.26 15.75
C GLN A 87 -5.43 1.03 16.41
N VAL A 88 -5.56 2.11 15.63
CA VAL A 88 -6.10 3.39 16.12
C VAL A 88 -7.53 3.22 16.62
N GLN A 89 -8.39 2.49 15.90
CA GLN A 89 -9.77 2.23 16.32
C GLN A 89 -9.84 1.44 17.63
N LEU A 90 -9.00 0.43 17.81
CA LEU A 90 -8.95 -0.36 19.05
C LEU A 90 -8.46 0.48 20.24
N MET A 91 -7.46 1.35 20.05
CA MET A 91 -7.01 2.25 21.12
C MET A 91 -8.13 3.18 21.61
N HIS A 92 -8.96 3.69 20.69
CA HIS A 92 -10.12 4.50 21.08
C HIS A 92 -11.21 3.69 21.80
N GLN A 93 -11.38 2.41 21.48
CA GLN A 93 -12.34 1.53 22.17
C GLN A 93 -11.88 1.13 23.58
N ILE A 94 -10.56 1.01 23.80
CA ILE A 94 -9.98 0.72 25.11
C ILE A 94 -10.00 1.96 26.02
N TYR A 95 -10.05 3.17 25.44
CA TYR A 95 -10.20 4.44 26.17
C TYR A 95 -11.50 5.20 25.79
N PRO A 96 -12.70 4.69 26.11
CA PRO A 96 -13.95 5.28 25.63
C PRO A 96 -14.42 6.53 26.39
N SER A 97 -13.83 6.89 27.54
CA SER A 97 -14.18 8.13 28.27
C SER A 97 -13.14 8.47 29.32
N GLY A 98 -12.82 9.76 29.42
CA GLY A 98 -11.85 10.30 30.35
C GLY A 98 -12.21 10.06 31.81
N VAL A 99 -11.17 10.02 32.64
CA VAL A 99 -11.15 10.50 34.03
C VAL A 99 -12.50 10.41 34.74
N SER A 100 -12.93 9.21 35.12
CA SER A 100 -13.75 9.09 36.32
C SER A 100 -12.89 9.61 37.45
N SER A 101 -13.13 10.87 37.82
CA SER A 101 -12.51 11.53 38.95
C SER A 101 -12.70 10.61 40.16
N ILE A 102 -11.61 9.96 40.59
CA ILE A 102 -11.64 9.17 41.81
C ILE A 102 -11.77 10.18 42.94
N SER A 103 -13.00 10.33 43.42
CA SER A 103 -13.33 11.10 44.61
C SER A 103 -12.49 10.59 45.78
N ASN A 104 -11.70 11.52 46.32
CA ASN A 104 -10.94 11.50 47.57
C ASN A 104 -11.32 10.40 48.59
N LEU A 105 -10.38 9.49 48.86
CA LEU A 105 -10.23 8.83 50.16
C LEU A 105 -8.73 8.66 50.51
N ASN A 106 -8.21 9.70 51.16
CA ASN A 106 -7.16 9.76 52.20
C ASN A 106 -6.09 8.64 52.29
N GLY A 107 -4.84 9.00 51.97
CA GLY A 107 -3.61 8.35 52.46
C GLY A 107 -2.36 8.90 51.76
N PRO A 108 -1.24 9.26 52.46
CA PRO A 108 -0.04 9.74 51.80
C PRO A 108 0.86 8.54 51.44
N HIS A 109 0.78 8.03 50.21
CA HIS A 109 1.78 7.07 49.73
C HIS A 109 1.93 7.08 48.20
N LEU A 110 3.00 7.74 47.77
CA LEU A 110 3.72 7.60 46.49
C LEU A 110 2.87 7.59 45.20
N SER A 111 2.46 8.79 44.78
CA SER A 111 1.99 9.04 43.41
C SER A 111 3.19 9.06 42.46
N GLN A 112 3.47 7.93 41.81
CA GLN A 112 4.09 7.92 40.49
C GLN A 112 3.28 6.97 39.61
N SER A 113 2.09 7.43 39.19
CA SER A 113 1.48 6.90 37.98
C SER A 113 2.43 7.28 36.85
N LEU A 114 3.12 6.30 36.30
CA LEU A 114 3.77 6.45 35.00
C LEU A 114 2.66 6.45 33.95
N ASP A 115 1.98 7.59 33.82
CA ASP A 115 1.12 7.92 32.70
C ASP A 115 2.00 8.16 31.46
N ILE A 116 2.60 7.08 30.97
CA ILE A 116 3.31 7.07 29.71
C ILE A 116 2.24 6.98 28.62
N SER A 117 1.80 8.14 28.14
CA SER A 117 0.87 8.27 27.01
C SER A 117 1.42 7.49 25.80
N ALA A 118 0.56 6.87 24.98
CA ALA A 118 0.94 6.11 23.78
C ALA A 118 2.09 6.71 22.90
N PRO A 119 2.21 8.04 22.70
CA PRO A 119 3.38 8.66 22.07
C PRO A 119 4.73 8.38 22.75
N GLU A 120 4.77 8.27 24.07
CA GLU A 120 6.01 7.96 24.82
C GLU A 120 6.44 6.49 24.63
N LEU A 121 5.51 5.56 24.45
CA LEU A 121 5.81 4.15 24.12
C LEU A 121 6.45 4.02 22.74
N ILE A 122 5.97 4.79 21.76
CA ILE A 122 6.56 4.87 20.41
C ILE A 122 7.97 5.48 20.49
N LEU A 123 8.16 6.51 21.32
CA LEU A 123 9.46 7.14 21.52
C LEU A 123 10.44 6.21 22.25
N LEU A 124 9.97 5.39 23.20
CA LEU A 124 10.76 4.36 23.88
C LEU A 124 11.18 3.24 22.92
N CYS A 125 10.27 2.74 22.09
CA CYS A 125 10.61 1.77 21.04
C CYS A 125 11.62 2.35 20.03
N ALA A 126 11.45 3.60 19.60
CA ALA A 126 12.41 4.27 18.72
C ALA A 126 13.78 4.47 19.38
N ARG A 127 13.81 4.73 20.70
CA ARG A 127 15.04 4.92 21.48
C ARG A 127 15.82 3.62 21.71
N GLU A 128 15.12 2.51 21.93
CA GLU A 128 15.75 1.19 22.07
C GLU A 128 16.26 0.65 20.73
N HIS A 129 15.57 0.91 19.61
CA HIS A 129 16.10 0.62 18.27
C HIS A 129 17.37 1.41 17.93
N ARG A 130 17.48 2.68 18.39
CA ARG A 130 18.69 3.48 18.20
C ARG A 130 19.89 2.93 18.98
N LYS A 131 19.69 2.52 20.24
CA LYS A 131 20.72 1.85 21.05
C LYS A 131 21.23 0.56 20.43
N SER A 132 20.34 -0.22 19.80
CA SER A 132 20.75 -1.47 19.15
C SER A 132 21.57 -1.25 17.88
N SER A 133 21.42 -0.09 17.22
CA SER A 133 22.23 0.31 16.07
C SER A 133 23.63 0.80 16.48
N GLU A 134 23.74 1.57 17.57
CA GLU A 134 25.04 2.11 18.05
C GLU A 134 25.94 1.03 18.67
N ALA A 135 25.36 -0.04 19.24
CA ALA A 135 26.12 -1.18 19.77
C ALA A 135 26.76 -2.06 18.67
N GLY A 136 26.27 -2.01 17.43
CA GLY A 136 26.82 -2.76 16.30
C GLY A 136 28.06 -2.14 15.66
N GLU A 137 28.31 -0.84 15.89
CA GLU A 137 29.37 -0.08 15.19
C GLU A 137 30.68 0.01 15.98
N LEU A 138 30.68 -0.37 17.26
CA LEU A 138 31.87 -0.40 18.13
C LEU A 138 32.60 -1.77 18.15
N ALA A 139 32.14 -2.74 17.37
CA ALA A 139 32.72 -4.10 17.30
C ALA A 139 33.48 -4.39 16.00
N ALA A 140 33.90 -3.38 15.24
CA ALA A 140 34.88 -3.56 14.16
C ALA A 140 36.30 -3.40 14.74
N PRO A 141 37.11 -4.47 14.84
CA PRO A 141 38.49 -4.32 15.28
C PRO A 141 39.28 -3.57 14.21
N HIS A 142 39.87 -2.45 14.63
CA HIS A 142 40.94 -1.77 13.89
C HIS A 142 42.22 -2.63 13.89
N GLY A 143 42.84 -2.74 12.71
CA GLY A 143 44.23 -3.19 12.50
C GLY A 143 44.33 -4.64 12.01
N ILE A 144 45.19 -5.01 11.06
CA ILE A 144 46.29 -4.38 10.32
C ILE A 144 46.31 -5.01 8.93
#